data_AF-A0A165BE74-F1
#
_entry.id   AF-A0A165BE74-F1
#
_cell.length_a   1.000
_cell.length_b   1.000
_cell.length_c   1.000
_cell.angle_alpha   90.00
_cell.angle_beta   90.00
_cell.angle_gamma   90.00
#
_symmetry.space_group_name_H-M   'P 1'
#
loop_
_entity.id
_entity.type
_entity.pdbx_description
1 polymer ?
#
loop_
_entity_poly.entity_id
_entity_poly.type
_entity_poly.pdbx_seq_one_letter_code
_entity_poly.pdbx_strand_id
1 'polypeptide(L)'
;MAEINLLRLAIQGLQKVAAPEKFSGHGTPKIKEWLEQIYLYLDDVMDEQLRIKLSLSYLEGDAHDYIDNYYTLVQTTQLLGTWADFVNWLTTSYNTKDKPREAQLEVKRLTKSPWTDMSKFAEKFKKWANKSALPDVDLIEKIRCITPEKILQVHVGTDENQWPITWEAYLNWDLDIER
;
A
#
# COMPACT_ATOMS: atom_id res chain seq x y z
N MET A 1 23.45 -5.84 -13.95
CA MET A 1 23.66 -5.72 -12.48
C MET A 1 25.02 -5.11 -12.12
N ALA A 2 26.15 -5.63 -12.61
CA ALA A 2 27.48 -5.08 -12.28
C ALA A 2 27.68 -3.61 -12.73
N GLU A 3 27.18 -3.25 -13.91
CA GLU A 3 27.30 -1.90 -14.47
C GLU A 3 26.51 -0.84 -13.70
N ILE A 4 25.32 -1.19 -13.19
CA ILE A 4 24.48 -0.30 -12.37
C ILE A 4 25.15 0.00 -11.03
N ASN A 5 25.81 -0.99 -10.41
CA ASN A 5 26.56 -0.79 -9.17
C ASN A 5 27.79 0.10 -9.37
N LEU A 6 28.50 -0.03 -10.49
CA LEU A 6 29.63 0.84 -10.82
C LEU A 6 29.19 2.29 -11.06
N LEU A 7 28.09 2.49 -11.79
CA LEU A 7 27.51 3.82 -12.00
C LEU A 7 27.03 4.45 -10.69
N ARG A 8 26.44 3.65 -9.79
CA ARG A 8 25.99 4.12 -8.47
C ARG A 8 27.15 4.59 -7.59
N LEU A 9 28.27 3.88 -7.59
CA LEU A 9 29.48 4.25 -6.85
C LEU A 9 30.13 5.51 -7.43
N ALA A 10 30.16 5.65 -8.75
CA ALA A 10 30.70 6.85 -9.42
C ALA A 10 29.89 8.11 -9.05
N ILE A 11 28.57 7.97 -8.96
CA ILE A 11 27.65 9.08 -8.63
C ILE A 11 27.69 9.42 -7.13
N GLN A 12 27.79 8.43 -6.23
CA GLN A 12 27.97 8.68 -4.79
C GLN A 12 29.23 9.49 -4.47
N GLY A 13 30.29 9.36 -5.28
CA GLY A 13 31.49 10.18 -5.14
C GLY A 13 31.34 11.64 -5.61
N LEU A 14 30.29 11.95 -6.38
CA LEU A 14 30.05 13.26 -7.00
C LEU A 14 28.95 14.07 -6.28
N GLN A 15 28.03 13.41 -5.57
CA GLN A 15 26.84 14.06 -5.03
C GLN A 15 27.00 14.51 -3.58
N LYS A 16 26.61 15.77 -3.32
CA LYS A 16 26.60 16.40 -1.99
C LYS A 16 25.32 16.15 -1.20
N VAL A 17 24.35 15.46 -1.79
CA VAL A 17 23.03 15.16 -1.21
C VAL A 17 23.00 13.71 -0.74
N ALA A 18 22.31 13.44 0.35
CA ALA A 18 22.14 12.07 0.87
C ALA A 18 21.48 11.17 -0.18
N ALA A 19 21.91 9.91 -0.22
CA ALA A 19 21.30 8.91 -1.10
C ALA A 19 19.81 8.69 -0.73
N PRO A 20 18.93 8.50 -1.73
CA PRO A 20 17.53 8.19 -1.48
C PRO A 20 17.38 6.89 -0.69
N GLU A 21 16.33 6.83 0.10
CA GLU A 21 15.90 5.58 0.71
C GLU A 21 15.44 4.59 -0.37
N LYS A 22 15.38 3.31 -0.01
CA LYS A 22 14.78 2.31 -0.87
C LYS A 22 13.26 2.44 -0.87
N PHE A 23 12.64 2.24 -2.03
CA PHE A 23 11.19 2.23 -2.14
C PHE A 23 10.68 0.82 -2.39
N SER A 24 9.91 0.31 -1.42
CA SER A 24 9.35 -1.04 -1.47
C SER A 24 7.99 -1.12 -2.17
N GLY A 25 7.47 0.01 -2.66
CA GLY A 25 6.13 0.09 -3.27
C GLY A 25 5.00 0.39 -2.30
N HIS A 26 5.32 0.50 -1.01
CA HIS A 26 4.35 0.72 0.06
C HIS A 26 5.04 1.19 1.35
N GLY A 27 4.24 1.66 2.31
CA GLY A 27 4.77 2.11 3.60
C GLY A 27 5.48 3.46 3.49
N THR A 28 6.66 3.57 4.10
CA THR A 28 7.50 4.77 4.12
C THR A 28 8.84 4.48 3.42
N PRO A 29 9.35 5.39 2.57
CA PRO A 29 8.71 6.64 2.14
C PRO A 29 7.50 6.40 1.21
N LYS A 30 6.56 7.35 1.19
CA LYS A 30 5.49 7.36 0.17
C LYS A 30 6.09 7.68 -1.19
N ILE A 31 5.42 7.24 -2.27
CA ILE A 31 5.94 7.45 -3.64
C ILE A 31 6.31 8.91 -3.93
N LYS A 32 5.51 9.87 -3.44
CA LYS A 32 5.80 11.30 -3.61
C LYS A 32 7.08 11.72 -2.89
N GLU A 33 7.22 11.35 -1.63
CA GLU A 33 8.39 11.66 -0.79
C GLU A 33 9.65 11.02 -1.36
N TRP A 34 9.54 9.77 -1.81
CA TRP A 34 10.64 9.07 -2.44
C TRP A 34 11.07 9.73 -3.76
N LEU A 35 10.11 10.13 -4.61
CA LEU A 35 10.40 10.85 -5.84
C LEU A 35 11.10 12.19 -5.56
N GLU A 36 10.68 12.93 -4.53
CA GLU A 36 11.35 14.17 -4.10
C GLU A 36 12.83 13.91 -3.72
N GLN A 37 13.12 12.82 -3.00
CA GLN A 37 14.50 12.41 -2.71
C GLN A 37 15.27 12.09 -4.00
N ILE A 38 14.66 11.37 -4.95
CA ILE A 38 15.26 11.01 -6.24
C ILE A 38 15.52 12.26 -7.10
N TYR A 39 14.61 13.24 -7.11
CA TYR A 39 14.79 14.50 -7.83
C TYR A 39 16.00 15.26 -7.32
N LEU A 40 16.12 15.41 -6.00
CA LEU A 40 17.25 16.09 -5.36
C LEU A 40 18.57 15.33 -5.56
N TYR A 41 18.53 14.01 -5.42
CA TYR A 41 19.72 13.19 -5.58
C TYR A 41 20.20 13.22 -7.02
N LEU A 42 19.33 13.12 -8.02
CA LEU A 42 19.71 13.03 -9.44
C LEU A 42 19.64 14.37 -10.19
N ASP A 43 19.75 15.51 -9.50
CA ASP A 43 19.56 16.84 -10.11
C ASP A 43 20.57 17.13 -11.24
N ASP A 44 21.83 16.71 -11.07
CA ASP A 44 22.88 16.87 -12.08
C ASP A 44 22.84 15.84 -13.23
N VAL A 45 21.91 14.87 -13.18
CA VAL A 45 21.81 13.79 -14.17
C VAL A 45 20.87 14.21 -15.30
N MET A 46 21.44 14.73 -16.39
CA MET A 46 20.70 15.21 -17.57
C MET A 46 20.24 14.08 -18.50
N ASP A 47 20.89 12.92 -18.48
CA ASP A 47 20.51 11.76 -19.29
C ASP A 47 19.30 11.06 -18.65
N GLU A 48 18.15 11.13 -19.31
CA GLU A 48 16.91 10.51 -18.82
C GLU A 48 17.01 8.99 -18.68
N GLN A 49 17.70 8.30 -19.60
CA GLN A 49 17.85 6.85 -19.55
C GLN A 49 18.66 6.45 -18.32
N LEU A 50 19.74 7.19 -18.05
CA LEU A 50 20.55 7.00 -16.86
C LEU A 50 19.75 7.33 -15.59
N ARG A 51 18.96 8.41 -15.59
CA ARG A 51 18.10 8.80 -14.48
C ARG A 51 17.07 7.72 -14.13
N ILE A 52 16.44 7.12 -15.14
CA ILE A 52 15.51 5.99 -14.96
C ILE A 52 16.25 4.78 -14.39
N LYS A 53 17.38 4.35 -14.99
CA LYS A 53 18.17 3.20 -14.50
C LYS A 53 18.61 3.35 -13.05
N LEU A 54 19.05 4.55 -12.66
CA LEU A 54 19.45 4.83 -11.29
C LEU A 54 18.24 4.77 -10.35
N SER A 55 17.10 5.34 -10.74
CA SER A 55 15.88 5.30 -9.95
C SER A 55 15.39 3.87 -9.74
N LEU A 56 15.41 3.02 -10.77
CA LEU A 56 15.11 1.59 -10.68
C LEU A 56 16.00 0.88 -9.65
N SER A 57 17.28 1.26 -9.56
CA SER A 57 18.22 0.66 -8.60
C SER A 57 17.88 0.95 -7.13
N TYR A 58 16.97 1.90 -6.86
CA TYR A 58 16.46 2.22 -5.52
C TYR A 58 15.09 1.57 -5.23
N LEU A 59 14.53 0.80 -6.16
CA LEU A 59 13.35 -0.01 -5.90
C LEU A 59 13.73 -1.32 -5.21
N GLU A 60 12.83 -1.83 -4.37
CA GLU A 60 12.93 -3.13 -3.73
C GLU A 60 11.54 -3.73 -3.47
N GLY A 61 11.49 -4.98 -2.97
CA GLY A 61 10.24 -5.65 -2.61
C GLY A 61 9.19 -5.60 -3.72
N ASP A 62 7.94 -5.33 -3.34
CA ASP A 62 6.80 -5.30 -4.27
C ASP A 62 7.00 -4.29 -5.41
N ALA A 63 7.74 -3.19 -5.16
CA ALA A 63 7.99 -2.21 -6.22
C ALA A 63 8.93 -2.73 -7.30
N HIS A 64 9.90 -3.56 -6.92
CA HIS A 64 10.80 -4.21 -7.85
C HIS A 64 10.03 -5.19 -8.74
N ASP A 65 9.18 -6.03 -8.15
CA ASP A 65 8.46 -7.07 -8.89
C ASP A 65 7.43 -6.49 -9.87
N TYR A 66 6.82 -5.34 -9.55
CA TYR A 66 5.78 -4.75 -10.37
C TYR A 66 6.31 -3.99 -11.60
N ILE A 67 7.60 -3.68 -11.65
CA ILE A 67 8.22 -2.89 -12.72
C ILE A 67 9.01 -3.76 -13.72
N ASP A 68 8.71 -5.06 -13.77
CA ASP A 68 9.43 -6.08 -14.54
C ASP A 68 9.63 -5.73 -16.03
N ASN A 69 8.68 -5.02 -16.63
CA ASN A 69 8.83 -4.50 -18.00
C ASN A 69 10.06 -3.59 -18.17
N TYR A 70 10.32 -2.69 -17.22
CA TYR A 70 11.50 -1.83 -17.27
C TYR A 70 12.79 -2.62 -17.10
N TYR A 71 12.82 -3.63 -16.22
CA TYR A 71 14.00 -4.50 -16.09
C TYR A 71 14.27 -5.29 -17.37
N THR A 72 13.21 -5.76 -18.04
CA THR A 72 13.32 -6.40 -19.36
C THR A 72 13.90 -5.44 -20.41
N LEU A 73 13.44 -4.20 -20.46
CA LEU A 73 13.98 -3.17 -21.35
C LEU A 73 15.45 -2.85 -21.06
N VAL A 74 15.84 -2.75 -19.78
CA VAL A 74 17.24 -2.54 -19.37
C VAL A 74 18.11 -3.71 -19.82
N GLN A 75 17.67 -4.96 -19.62
CA GLN A 75 18.42 -6.16 -20.00
C GLN A 75 18.57 -6.30 -21.51
N THR A 76 17.55 -5.89 -22.26
CA THR A 76 17.57 -5.92 -23.73
C THR A 76 18.18 -4.66 -24.36
N THR A 77 18.71 -3.74 -23.54
CA THR A 77 19.31 -2.47 -23.99
C THR A 77 18.36 -1.61 -24.85
N GLN A 78 17.06 -1.72 -24.59
CA GLN A 78 16.04 -0.92 -25.26
C GLN A 78 15.86 0.44 -24.56
N LEU A 79 15.25 1.39 -25.29
CA LEU A 79 14.87 2.69 -24.74
C LEU A 79 13.79 2.51 -23.66
N LEU A 80 14.00 3.18 -22.53
CA LEU A 80 13.11 3.15 -21.36
C LEU A 80 11.98 4.18 -21.44
N GLY A 81 11.93 4.99 -22.50
CA GLY A 81 11.01 6.12 -22.62
C GLY A 81 11.55 7.38 -21.96
N THR A 82 10.67 8.34 -21.69
CA THR A 82 11.04 9.64 -21.09
C THR A 82 11.01 9.58 -19.57
N TRP A 83 11.73 10.49 -18.90
CA TRP A 83 11.65 10.62 -17.45
C TRP A 83 10.22 10.94 -16.97
N ALA A 84 9.50 11.78 -17.72
CA ALA A 84 8.14 12.17 -17.41
C ALA A 84 7.16 10.98 -17.44
N ASP A 85 7.26 10.11 -18.45
CA ASP A 85 6.42 8.91 -18.58
C ASP A 85 6.66 7.94 -17.42
N PHE A 86 7.93 7.74 -17.07
CA PHE A 86 8.33 6.88 -15.94
C PHE A 86 7.75 7.38 -14.62
N VAL A 87 7.91 8.68 -14.31
CA VAL A 87 7.37 9.28 -13.08
C VAL A 87 5.85 9.24 -13.03
N ASN A 88 5.19 9.51 -14.16
CA ASN A 88 3.73 9.45 -14.25
C ASN A 88 3.20 8.04 -14.00
N TRP A 89 3.85 7.04 -14.60
CA TRP A 89 3.52 5.63 -14.38
C TRP A 89 3.67 5.25 -12.90
N LEU A 90 4.85 5.52 -12.30
CA LEU A 90 5.12 5.23 -10.89
C LEU A 90 4.07 5.88 -9.97
N THR A 91 3.83 7.17 -10.16
CA THR A 91 2.91 7.93 -9.31
C THR A 91 1.50 7.37 -9.43
N THR A 92 1.03 7.09 -10.64
CA THR A 92 -0.31 6.53 -10.88
C THR A 92 -0.45 5.14 -10.27
N SER A 93 0.53 4.27 -10.47
CA SER A 93 0.51 2.89 -9.98
C SER A 93 0.54 2.82 -8.46
N TYR A 94 1.48 3.51 -7.80
CA TYR A 94 1.66 3.38 -6.35
C TYR A 94 0.69 4.25 -5.54
N ASN A 95 0.31 5.44 -6.02
CA ASN A 95 -0.70 6.25 -5.33
C ASN A 95 -2.10 5.59 -5.36
N THR A 96 -2.40 4.79 -6.37
CA THR A 96 -3.66 4.05 -6.44
C THR A 96 -3.62 2.80 -5.57
N LYS A 97 -2.51 2.05 -5.58
CA LYS A 97 -2.35 0.79 -4.85
C LYS A 97 -2.17 0.96 -3.34
N ASP A 98 -1.50 2.03 -2.90
CA ASP A 98 -1.32 2.25 -1.46
C ASP A 98 -2.65 2.48 -0.75
N LYS A 99 -3.67 3.03 -1.43
CA LYS A 99 -4.95 3.36 -0.79
C LYS A 99 -5.70 2.12 -0.26
N PRO A 100 -5.91 1.05 -1.06
CA PRO A 100 -6.46 -0.19 -0.52
C PRO A 100 -5.60 -0.83 0.55
N ARG A 101 -4.28 -0.87 0.37
CA ARG A 101 -3.37 -1.52 1.32
C ARG A 101 -3.32 -0.80 2.67
N GLU A 102 -3.24 0.52 2.68
CA GLU A 102 -3.32 1.34 3.89
C GLU A 102 -4.64 1.10 4.61
N ALA A 103 -5.74 1.08 3.87
CA ALA A 103 -7.05 0.81 4.43
C ALA A 103 -7.14 -0.61 5.02
N GLN A 104 -6.56 -1.62 4.37
CA GLN A 104 -6.45 -2.99 4.90
C GLN A 104 -5.62 -3.04 6.19
N LEU A 105 -4.52 -2.29 6.26
CA LEU A 105 -3.69 -2.19 7.47
C LEU A 105 -4.44 -1.53 8.62
N GLU A 106 -5.20 -0.47 8.35
CA GLU A 106 -6.04 0.19 9.35
C GLU A 106 -7.19 -0.69 9.81
N VAL A 107 -7.87 -1.39 8.90
CA VAL A 107 -8.86 -2.43 9.26
C VAL A 107 -8.23 -3.47 10.18
N LYS A 108 -7.06 -4.03 9.80
CA LYS A 108 -6.32 -4.99 10.63
C LYS A 108 -5.95 -4.41 11.99
N ARG A 109 -5.58 -3.13 12.06
CA ARG A 109 -5.22 -2.43 13.32
C ARG A 109 -6.43 -2.27 14.22
N LEU A 110 -7.58 -1.88 13.66
CA LEU A 110 -8.85 -1.75 14.39
C LEU A 110 -9.33 -3.10 14.93
N THR A 111 -9.01 -4.20 14.25
CA THR A 111 -9.46 -5.55 14.62
C THR A 111 -8.41 -6.36 15.37
N LYS A 112 -7.55 -5.71 16.16
CA LYS A 112 -6.55 -6.39 17.02
C LYS A 112 -7.07 -6.76 18.40
N SER A 113 -8.12 -6.09 18.86
CA SER A 113 -8.68 -6.25 20.20
C SER A 113 -10.18 -6.00 20.17
N PRO A 114 -10.94 -6.61 21.10
CA PRO A 114 -12.36 -6.30 21.25
C PRO A 114 -12.62 -4.80 21.39
N TRP A 115 -13.73 -4.34 20.82
CA TRP A 115 -14.14 -2.95 20.98
C TRP A 115 -14.70 -2.69 22.37
N THR A 116 -14.43 -1.50 22.92
CA THR A 116 -15.01 -1.01 24.18
C THR A 116 -16.14 -0.02 23.96
N ASP A 117 -16.15 0.63 22.80
CA ASP A 117 -17.19 1.55 22.33
C ASP A 117 -17.50 1.19 20.88
N MET A 118 -18.62 0.50 20.72
CA MET A 118 -18.99 -0.07 19.44
C MET A 118 -19.33 0.99 18.40
N SER A 119 -19.97 2.10 18.81
CA SER A 119 -20.32 3.19 17.90
C SER A 119 -19.07 3.84 17.33
N LYS A 120 -18.05 4.10 18.17
CA LYS A 120 -16.76 4.64 17.71
C LYS A 120 -15.98 3.64 16.87
N PHE A 121 -16.04 2.35 17.21
CA PHE A 121 -15.44 1.31 16.36
C PHE A 121 -16.08 1.30 14.98
N ALA A 122 -17.42 1.24 14.91
CA ALA A 122 -18.15 1.12 13.67
C ALA A 122 -17.91 2.32 12.74
N GLU A 123 -17.91 3.55 13.27
CA GLU A 123 -17.60 4.75 12.47
C GLU A 123 -16.20 4.67 11.83
N LYS A 124 -15.19 4.29 12.61
CA LYS A 124 -13.81 4.13 12.12
C LYS A 124 -13.67 2.96 11.15
N PHE A 125 -14.33 1.84 11.44
CA PHE A 125 -14.28 0.65 10.61
C PHE A 125 -14.90 0.93 9.24
N LYS A 126 -16.09 1.53 9.18
CA LYS A 126 -16.77 1.91 7.92
C LYS A 126 -15.90 2.79 7.03
N LYS A 127 -15.18 3.75 7.61
CA LYS A 127 -14.27 4.64 6.88
C LYS A 127 -13.17 3.88 6.12
N TRP A 128 -12.62 2.82 6.73
CA TRP A 128 -11.50 2.08 6.17
C TRP A 128 -11.93 0.85 5.37
N ALA A 129 -12.95 0.12 5.80
CA ALA A 129 -13.51 -1.03 5.08
C ALA A 129 -13.92 -0.67 3.64
N ASN A 130 -14.59 0.48 3.45
CA ASN A 130 -14.96 0.96 2.11
C ASN A 130 -13.77 1.23 1.18
N LYS A 131 -12.58 1.45 1.75
CA LYS A 131 -11.37 1.76 0.99
C LYS A 131 -10.46 0.55 0.81
N SER A 132 -10.66 -0.52 1.59
CA SER A 132 -9.72 -1.64 1.66
C SER A 132 -9.84 -2.62 0.49
N ALA A 133 -10.90 -2.53 -0.32
CA ALA A 133 -11.20 -3.49 -1.39
C ALA A 133 -11.20 -4.96 -0.91
N LEU A 134 -11.50 -5.17 0.38
CA LEU A 134 -11.67 -6.51 0.95
C LEU A 134 -13.09 -6.99 0.65
N PRO A 135 -13.28 -8.29 0.38
CA PRO A 135 -14.62 -8.84 0.20
C PRO A 135 -15.41 -8.81 1.52
N ASP A 136 -16.74 -8.78 1.42
CA ASP A 136 -17.64 -8.76 2.59
C ASP A 136 -17.31 -9.87 3.60
N VAL A 137 -17.05 -11.09 3.12
CA VAL A 137 -16.72 -12.25 3.96
C VAL A 137 -15.49 -11.99 4.84
N ASP A 138 -14.44 -11.37 4.30
CA ASP A 138 -13.22 -11.07 5.05
C ASP A 138 -13.46 -9.97 6.09
N LEU A 139 -14.31 -8.99 5.77
CA LEU A 139 -14.65 -7.90 6.67
C LEU A 139 -15.56 -8.40 7.80
N ILE A 140 -16.53 -9.26 7.51
CA ILE A 140 -17.39 -9.93 8.50
C ILE A 140 -16.52 -10.76 9.46
N GLU A 141 -15.61 -11.58 8.94
CA GLU A 141 -14.74 -12.40 9.78
C GLU A 141 -13.87 -11.56 10.72
N LYS A 142 -13.37 -10.43 10.23
CA LYS A 142 -12.62 -9.47 11.06
C LYS A 142 -13.46 -8.83 12.15
N ILE A 143 -14.73 -8.54 11.90
CA ILE A 143 -15.66 -8.04 12.92
C ILE A 143 -15.87 -9.13 13.98
N ARG A 144 -16.25 -10.35 13.55
CA ARG A 144 -16.53 -11.49 14.43
C ARG A 144 -15.39 -11.80 15.40
N CYS A 145 -14.16 -11.76 14.92
CA CYS A 145 -12.96 -12.05 15.71
C CYS A 145 -12.77 -11.14 16.94
N ILE A 146 -13.35 -9.94 16.92
CA ILE A 146 -13.25 -8.96 18.01
C ILE A 146 -14.61 -8.68 18.66
N THR A 147 -15.68 -9.33 18.22
CA THR A 147 -17.03 -9.16 18.77
C THR A 147 -17.06 -9.64 20.23
N PRO A 148 -17.52 -8.80 21.18
CA PRO A 148 -17.69 -9.22 22.57
C PRO A 148 -18.65 -10.39 22.73
N GLU A 149 -18.35 -11.28 23.68
CA GLU A 149 -19.10 -12.52 23.96
C GLU A 149 -20.62 -12.33 24.07
N LYS A 150 -21.06 -11.24 24.72
CA LYS A 150 -22.49 -10.95 24.89
C LYS A 150 -23.26 -10.78 23.57
N ILE A 151 -22.60 -10.28 22.52
CA ILE A 151 -23.20 -10.15 21.18
C ILE A 151 -23.15 -11.51 20.47
N LEU A 152 -22.02 -12.23 20.58
CA LEU A 152 -21.87 -13.57 20.00
C LEU A 152 -22.94 -14.55 20.50
N GLN A 153 -23.37 -14.44 21.77
CA GLN A 153 -24.46 -15.27 22.30
C GLN A 153 -25.80 -15.02 21.60
N VAL A 154 -26.07 -13.78 21.17
CA VAL A 154 -27.27 -13.46 20.37
C VAL A 154 -27.15 -14.04 18.97
N HIS A 155 -25.95 -14.02 18.37
CA HIS A 155 -25.70 -14.68 17.09
C HIS A 155 -26.00 -16.18 17.15
N VAL A 156 -25.52 -16.88 18.20
CA VAL A 156 -25.76 -18.32 18.40
C VAL A 156 -27.26 -18.64 18.54
N GLY A 157 -28.03 -17.74 19.13
CA GLY A 157 -29.49 -17.87 19.23
C GLY A 157 -30.25 -17.57 17.94
N THR A 158 -29.58 -17.08 16.89
CA THR A 158 -30.17 -16.65 15.62
C THR A 158 -29.83 -17.65 14.52
N ASP A 159 -30.83 -18.04 13.72
CA ASP A 159 -30.61 -18.89 12.54
C ASP A 159 -29.59 -18.24 11.58
N GLU A 160 -28.52 -18.96 11.22
CA GLU A 160 -27.46 -18.49 10.34
C GLU A 160 -27.99 -18.00 8.98
N ASN A 161 -29.10 -18.55 8.50
CA ASN A 161 -29.73 -18.10 7.25
C ASN A 161 -30.29 -16.67 7.33
N GLN A 162 -30.47 -16.14 8.54
CA GLN A 162 -30.93 -14.78 8.79
C GLN A 162 -29.77 -13.79 8.94
N TRP A 163 -28.53 -14.27 8.97
CA TRP A 163 -27.38 -13.40 9.19
C TRP A 163 -27.14 -12.49 7.97
N PRO A 164 -26.77 -11.22 8.19
CA PRO A 164 -26.45 -10.33 7.09
C PRO A 164 -25.20 -10.80 6.32
N ILE A 165 -25.29 -10.81 4.99
CA ILE A 165 -24.20 -11.25 4.09
C ILE A 165 -23.28 -10.11 3.64
N THR A 166 -23.68 -8.85 3.86
CA THR A 166 -22.81 -7.69 3.61
C THR A 166 -22.20 -7.23 4.92
N TRP A 167 -20.93 -6.82 4.90
CA TRP A 167 -20.22 -6.43 6.12
C TRP A 167 -20.86 -5.23 6.81
N GLU A 168 -21.44 -4.30 6.03
CA GLU A 168 -22.08 -3.12 6.61
C GLU A 168 -23.38 -3.48 7.33
N ALA A 169 -24.21 -4.34 6.72
CA ALA A 169 -25.43 -4.80 7.37
C ALA A 169 -25.12 -5.66 8.61
N TYR A 170 -24.06 -6.48 8.55
CA TYR A 170 -23.59 -7.26 9.69
C TYR A 170 -23.15 -6.37 10.85
N LEU A 171 -22.33 -5.35 10.57
CA LEU A 171 -21.88 -4.39 11.58
C LEU A 171 -23.03 -3.58 12.19
N ASN A 172 -24.03 -3.20 11.38
CA ASN A 172 -25.22 -2.50 11.87
C ASN A 172 -26.10 -3.43 12.74
N TRP A 173 -26.19 -4.71 12.38
CA TRP A 173 -26.89 -5.71 13.19
C TRP A 173 -26.25 -5.86 14.56
N ASP A 174 -24.92 -6.00 14.63
CA ASP A 174 -24.23 -6.06 15.91
C ASP A 174 -24.44 -4.74 16.72
N LEU A 175 -24.47 -3.57 16.05
CA LEU A 175 -24.76 -2.28 16.69
C LEU A 175 -26.17 -2.24 17.30
N ASP A 176 -27.15 -2.86 16.66
CA ASP A 176 -28.52 -2.94 17.16
C ASP A 176 -28.66 -3.90 18.34
N ILE A 177 -27.83 -4.95 18.42
CA ILE A 177 -27.77 -5.86 19.57
C ILE A 177 -27.14 -5.20 20.80
N GLU A 178 -26.13 -4.34 20.61
CA GLU A 178 -25.42 -3.65 21.71
C GLU A 178 -26.26 -2.56 22.40
N ARG A 179 -27.28 -2.02 21.70
CA ARG A 179 -28.18 -0.96 22.18
C ARG A 179 -29.14 -1.43 23.28
#